data_AF-A0A9N9IXD5-F1
#
_entry.id   AF-A0A9N9IXD5-F1
#
_cell.length_a   1.000
_cell.length_b   1.000
_cell.length_c   1.000
_cell.angle_alpha   90.00
_cell.angle_beta   90.00
_cell.angle_gamma   90.00
#
_symmetry.space_group_name_H-M   'P 1'
#
loop_
_entity.id
_entity.type
_entity.pdbx_description
1 polymer ?
#
loop_
_entity_poly.entity_id
_entity_poly.type
_entity_poly.pdbx_seq_one_letter_code
_entity_poly.pdbx_strand_id
1 'polypeptide(L)'
;MRSIFTKKPSTLLLVAGDSDYVPLLEEAKEENWKIETWFWDGSSLFPTGMSSELRRILSYVSLDNYYKSFIYIIGLNYTNNKYTLEISGNIIKDWRYRNETLMECFCELGLFGRWHWVDDTTALLYFEKNKQLEDAKSLLERKHP
;
A
#
# COMPACT_ATOMS: atom_id res chain seq x y z
N MET A 1 -16.26 -6.71 -29.42
CA MET A 1 -16.95 -7.29 -28.24
C MET A 1 -17.09 -6.15 -27.25
N ARG A 2 -18.28 -5.91 -26.67
CA ARG A 2 -18.48 -4.87 -25.66
C ARG A 2 -18.26 -5.47 -24.28
N SER A 3 -17.49 -4.79 -23.44
CA SER A 3 -17.15 -5.18 -22.08
C SER A 3 -17.94 -4.38 -21.05
N ILE A 4 -18.48 -3.21 -21.42
CA ILE A 4 -19.24 -2.32 -20.54
C ILE A 4 -20.72 -2.43 -20.88
N PHE A 5 -21.48 -3.03 -19.97
CA PHE A 5 -22.91 -3.30 -20.16
C PHE A 5 -23.84 -2.26 -19.49
N THR A 6 -23.29 -1.35 -18.70
CA THR A 6 -24.05 -0.29 -18.01
C THR A 6 -23.98 1.04 -18.76
N LYS A 7 -25.14 1.67 -18.96
CA LYS A 7 -25.29 2.94 -19.69
C LYS A 7 -25.20 4.19 -18.81
N LYS A 8 -25.03 4.04 -17.49
CA LYS A 8 -24.90 5.20 -16.59
C LYS A 8 -23.40 5.52 -16.43
N PRO A 9 -22.93 6.69 -16.92
CA PRO A 9 -21.55 7.08 -16.74
C PRO A 9 -21.15 7.12 -15.26
N SER A 10 -19.95 6.64 -14.97
CA SER A 10 -19.35 6.67 -13.64
C SER A 10 -17.83 6.79 -13.77
N THR A 11 -17.10 6.43 -12.72
CA THR A 11 -15.64 6.38 -12.71
C THR A 11 -15.16 4.94 -12.85
N LEU A 12 -14.33 4.69 -13.87
CA LEU A 12 -13.55 3.45 -14.00
C LEU A 12 -12.16 3.68 -13.40
N LEU A 13 -11.81 2.88 -12.40
CA LEU A 13 -10.48 2.90 -11.78
C LEU A 13 -9.68 1.69 -12.28
N LEU A 14 -8.59 1.94 -12.99
CA LEU A 14 -7.65 0.89 -13.41
C LEU A 14 -6.44 0.87 -12.48
N VAL A 15 -6.21 -0.25 -11.81
CA VAL A 15 -5.00 -0.49 -10.98
C VAL A 15 -4.12 -1.53 -11.68
N ALA A 16 -3.57 -1.15 -12.83
CA ALA A 16 -2.71 -1.98 -13.65
C ALA A 16 -1.85 -1.12 -14.61
N GLY A 17 -0.78 -1.70 -15.12
CA GLY A 17 0.16 -1.05 -16.05
C GLY A 17 0.22 -1.66 -17.45
N ASP A 18 -0.68 -2.61 -17.76
CA ASP A 18 -0.64 -3.42 -18.99
C ASP A 18 -1.45 -2.80 -20.15
N SER A 19 -0.86 -2.76 -21.34
CA SER A 19 -1.54 -2.28 -22.57
C SER A 19 -2.78 -3.10 -22.95
N ASP A 20 -2.90 -4.34 -22.49
CA ASP A 20 -4.06 -5.19 -22.80
C ASP A 20 -5.40 -4.59 -22.32
N TYR A 21 -5.36 -3.65 -21.37
CA TYR A 21 -6.55 -2.95 -20.89
C TYR A 21 -6.98 -1.77 -21.79
N VAL A 22 -6.16 -1.33 -22.75
CA VAL A 22 -6.44 -0.16 -23.61
C VAL A 22 -7.82 -0.24 -24.28
N PRO A 23 -8.23 -1.35 -24.93
CA PRO A 23 -9.53 -1.43 -25.59
C PRO A 23 -10.72 -1.20 -24.64
N LEU A 24 -10.62 -1.70 -23.40
CA LEU A 24 -11.66 -1.49 -22.37
C LEU A 24 -11.78 -0.02 -21.98
N LEU A 25 -10.66 0.68 -21.90
CA LEU A 25 -10.61 2.09 -21.54
C LEU A 25 -11.14 2.98 -22.65
N GLU A 26 -10.86 2.64 -23.90
CA GLU A 26 -11.44 3.33 -25.07
C GLU A 26 -12.96 3.18 -25.08
N GLU A 27 -13.48 1.97 -24.83
CA GLU A 27 -14.92 1.72 -24.69
C GLU A 27 -15.54 2.55 -23.55
N ALA A 28 -14.87 2.65 -22.40
CA ALA A 28 -15.32 3.47 -21.28
C ALA A 28 -15.40 4.97 -21.66
N LYS A 29 -14.41 5.45 -22.41
CA LYS A 29 -14.34 6.84 -22.87
C LYS A 29 -15.47 7.15 -23.86
N GLU A 30 -15.76 6.24 -24.79
CA GLU A 30 -16.88 6.36 -25.73
C GLU A 30 -18.23 6.44 -25.02
N GLU A 31 -18.38 5.73 -23.90
CA GLU A 31 -19.58 5.74 -23.05
C GLU A 31 -19.57 6.89 -22.01
N ASN A 32 -18.68 7.89 -22.15
CA ASN A 32 -18.52 9.08 -21.30
C ASN A 32 -18.15 8.80 -19.84
N TRP A 33 -17.46 7.69 -19.55
CA TRP A 33 -16.96 7.42 -18.20
C TRP A 33 -15.73 8.27 -17.87
N LYS A 34 -15.61 8.67 -16.60
CA LYS A 34 -14.35 9.18 -16.07
C LYS A 34 -13.41 8.00 -15.91
N ILE A 35 -12.16 8.15 -16.30
CA ILE A 35 -11.16 7.09 -16.17
C ILE A 35 -9.98 7.61 -15.36
N GLU A 36 -9.57 6.84 -14.36
CA GLU A 36 -8.38 7.08 -13.56
C GLU A 36 -7.49 5.84 -13.58
N THR A 37 -6.19 6.02 -13.81
CA THR A 37 -5.24 4.90 -13.76
C THR A 37 -4.21 5.13 -12.67
N TRP A 38 -4.11 4.15 -11.78
CA TRP A 38 -3.30 4.18 -10.59
C TRP A 38 -2.25 3.08 -10.71
N PHE A 39 -0.98 3.46 -10.90
CA PHE A 39 0.10 2.49 -11.03
C PHE A 39 1.44 3.09 -10.59
N TRP A 40 2.48 2.27 -10.58
CA TRP A 40 3.86 2.69 -10.33
C TRP A 40 4.42 3.35 -11.60
N ASP A 41 5.03 4.54 -11.50
CA ASP A 41 5.66 5.22 -12.65
C ASP A 41 6.99 4.58 -13.03
N GLY A 42 7.48 3.66 -12.19
CA GLY A 42 8.74 2.97 -12.35
C GLY A 42 9.97 3.84 -12.14
N SER A 43 9.83 4.97 -11.44
CA SER A 43 10.93 5.88 -11.14
C SER A 43 11.71 5.54 -9.86
N SER A 44 11.16 4.71 -8.97
CA SER A 44 11.71 4.51 -7.62
C SER A 44 11.98 3.03 -7.23
N LEU A 45 10.93 2.23 -6.99
CA LEU A 45 11.04 0.90 -6.37
C LEU A 45 10.78 -0.29 -7.31
N PHE A 46 10.12 -0.06 -8.44
CA PHE A 46 9.70 -1.11 -9.38
C PHE A 46 10.13 -0.76 -10.81
N PRO A 47 11.13 -1.44 -11.40
CA PRO A 47 11.71 -1.05 -12.70
C PRO A 47 10.75 -1.22 -13.88
N THR A 48 9.62 -1.92 -13.69
CA THR A 48 8.59 -2.12 -14.71
C THR A 48 7.50 -1.07 -14.54
N GLY A 49 7.66 0.06 -15.21
CA GLY A 49 6.65 1.12 -15.24
C GLY A 49 5.44 0.79 -16.12
N MET A 50 4.35 1.54 -15.95
CA MET A 50 3.16 1.49 -16.82
C MET A 50 3.53 1.63 -18.30
N SER A 51 2.85 0.88 -19.18
CA SER A 51 2.99 0.96 -20.63
C SER A 51 2.81 2.41 -21.14
N SER A 52 3.62 2.79 -22.13
CA SER A 52 3.57 4.14 -22.70
C SER A 52 2.25 4.44 -23.40
N GLU A 53 1.59 3.41 -23.93
CA GLU A 53 0.28 3.48 -24.56
C GLU A 53 -0.80 3.87 -23.54
N LEU A 54 -0.86 3.18 -22.39
CA LEU A 54 -1.78 3.53 -21.30
C LEU A 54 -1.54 4.95 -20.78
N ARG A 55 -0.28 5.35 -20.59
CA ARG A 55 0.08 6.70 -20.11
C ARG A 55 -0.45 7.82 -20.99
N ARG A 56 -0.59 7.60 -22.30
CA ARG A 56 -1.04 8.62 -23.25
C ARG A 56 -2.54 8.87 -23.21
N ILE A 57 -3.32 7.89 -22.75
CA ILE A 57 -4.78 7.91 -22.87
C ILE A 57 -5.42 8.62 -21.66
N LEU A 58 -4.74 8.70 -20.52
CA LEU A 58 -5.40 8.82 -19.21
C LEU A 58 -4.77 9.81 -18.24
N SER A 59 -5.59 10.25 -17.28
CA SER A 59 -5.10 10.85 -16.04
C SER A 59 -4.39 9.79 -15.20
N TYR A 60 -3.10 10.00 -15.00
CA TYR A 60 -2.21 9.12 -14.25
C TYR A 60 -2.09 9.58 -12.80
N VAL A 61 -2.29 8.65 -11.86
CA VAL A 61 -2.03 8.85 -10.43
C VAL A 61 -0.92 7.88 -10.01
N SER A 62 0.21 8.42 -9.54
CA SER A 62 1.33 7.60 -9.10
C SER A 62 1.06 6.98 -7.74
N LEU A 63 1.18 5.64 -7.66
CA LEU A 63 1.10 4.91 -6.40
C LEU A 63 2.32 5.14 -5.49
N ASP A 64 3.43 5.67 -6.02
CA ASP A 64 4.64 6.05 -5.26
C ASP A 64 4.31 7.05 -4.13
N ASN A 65 3.24 7.84 -4.27
CA ASN A 65 2.82 8.79 -3.24
C ASN A 65 1.97 8.16 -2.13
N TYR A 66 1.46 6.94 -2.35
CA TYR A 66 0.44 6.33 -1.49
C TYR A 66 0.86 4.99 -0.89
N TYR A 67 1.96 4.37 -1.35
CA TYR A 67 2.36 3.00 -0.96
C TYR A 67 2.37 2.75 0.55
N LYS A 68 2.75 3.74 1.36
CA LYS A 68 2.76 3.64 2.83
C LYS A 68 1.39 3.37 3.45
N SER A 69 0.33 3.61 2.71
CA SER A 69 -1.06 3.45 3.16
C SER A 69 -1.62 2.05 2.89
N PHE A 70 -0.95 1.23 2.06
CA PHE A 70 -1.49 -0.08 1.67
C PHE A 70 -0.44 -1.18 1.44
N ILE A 71 0.86 -0.87 1.46
CA ILE A 71 1.95 -1.83 1.35
C ILE A 71 2.73 -1.93 2.65
N TYR A 72 3.06 -3.16 3.03
CA TYR A 72 4.02 -3.47 4.06
C TYR A 72 4.93 -4.64 3.64
N ILE A 73 6.04 -4.80 4.34
CA ILE A 73 6.94 -5.94 4.19
C ILE A 73 6.95 -6.75 5.48
N ILE A 74 6.74 -8.06 5.36
CA ILE A 74 6.96 -9.02 6.44
C ILE A 74 8.26 -9.78 6.17
N GLY A 75 9.10 -9.86 7.19
CA GLY A 75 10.29 -10.71 7.16
C GLY A 75 11.47 -10.07 7.87
N LEU A 76 12.51 -10.88 8.06
CA LEU A 76 13.74 -10.42 8.65
C LEU A 76 14.31 -9.24 7.87
N ASN A 77 14.70 -8.24 8.63
CA ASN A 77 15.34 -7.09 8.07
C ASN A 77 16.87 -7.23 8.15
N TYR A 78 17.49 -7.58 7.02
CA TYR A 78 18.94 -7.66 6.90
C TYR A 78 19.61 -6.31 6.61
N THR A 79 18.83 -5.25 6.36
CA THR A 79 19.38 -3.89 6.34
C THR A 79 19.47 -3.42 7.79
N ASN A 80 20.59 -2.78 8.16
CA ASN A 80 20.85 -2.25 9.52
C ASN A 80 19.83 -1.15 9.91
N ASN A 81 18.56 -1.51 10.11
CA ASN A 81 17.59 -0.60 10.70
C ASN A 81 18.06 -0.33 12.12
N LYS A 82 18.41 0.93 12.35
CA LYS A 82 19.05 1.35 13.62
C LYS A 82 18.10 1.24 14.81
N TYR A 83 16.80 1.17 14.56
CA TYR A 83 15.78 1.26 15.60
C TYR A 83 14.74 0.15 15.38
N THR A 84 14.70 -0.78 16.34
CA THR A 84 13.77 -1.91 16.34
C THR A 84 12.95 -1.85 17.62
N LEU A 85 11.63 -1.90 17.49
CA LEU A 85 10.72 -2.05 18.62
C LEU A 85 10.25 -3.49 18.68
N GLU A 86 10.56 -4.18 19.77
CA GLU A 86 9.95 -5.46 20.08
C GLU A 86 8.60 -5.20 20.76
N ILE A 87 7.56 -5.85 20.23
CA ILE A 87 6.27 -5.95 20.88
C ILE A 87 6.03 -7.42 21.21
N SER A 88 5.59 -7.69 22.44
CA SER A 88 5.30 -9.05 22.89
C SER A 88 4.16 -9.10 23.92
N GLY A 89 3.60 -10.28 24.13
CA GLY A 89 2.67 -10.56 25.23
C GLY A 89 1.20 -10.30 24.91
N ASN A 90 0.42 -9.95 25.94
CA ASN A 90 -1.05 -9.86 25.87
C ASN A 90 -1.55 -8.86 24.83
N ILE A 91 -0.79 -7.79 24.56
CA ILE A 91 -1.09 -6.79 23.54
C ILE A 91 -1.43 -7.46 22.20
N ILE A 92 -0.72 -8.52 21.83
CA ILE A 92 -0.79 -9.16 20.51
C ILE A 92 -1.64 -10.43 20.52
N LYS A 93 -1.76 -11.08 21.68
CA LYS A 93 -2.35 -12.42 21.80
C LYS A 93 -3.78 -12.52 21.26
N ASP A 94 -4.54 -11.44 21.42
CA ASP A 94 -5.96 -11.38 21.03
C ASP A 94 -6.18 -10.70 19.66
N TRP A 95 -5.11 -10.33 18.94
CA TRP A 95 -5.24 -9.72 17.62
C TRP A 95 -5.66 -10.74 16.57
N ARG A 96 -6.93 -10.67 16.17
CA ARG A 96 -7.47 -11.49 15.08
C ARG A 96 -6.82 -11.21 13.71
N TYR A 97 -6.42 -9.96 13.47
CA TYR A 97 -5.88 -9.47 12.19
C TYR A 97 -4.53 -8.78 12.41
N ARG A 98 -3.51 -9.57 12.75
CA ARG A 98 -2.23 -9.07 13.26
C ARG A 98 -1.51 -8.09 12.32
N ASN A 99 -1.49 -8.39 11.02
CA ASN A 99 -0.80 -7.55 10.04
C ASN A 99 -1.58 -6.26 9.76
N GLU A 100 -2.90 -6.36 9.72
CA GLU A 100 -3.81 -5.25 9.52
C GLU A 100 -3.74 -4.27 10.69
N THR A 101 -3.70 -4.77 11.93
CA THR A 101 -3.54 -3.93 13.13
C THR A 101 -2.20 -3.18 13.12
N LEU A 102 -1.11 -3.84 12.75
CA LEU A 102 0.19 -3.17 12.57
C LEU A 102 0.15 -2.15 11.43
N MET A 103 -0.45 -2.52 10.29
CA MET A 103 -0.59 -1.63 9.15
C MET A 103 -1.33 -0.35 9.52
N GLU A 104 -2.45 -0.45 10.24
CA GLU A 104 -3.23 0.71 10.72
C GLU A 104 -2.38 1.64 11.60
N CYS A 105 -1.55 1.09 12.49
CA CYS A 105 -0.64 1.89 13.30
C CYS A 105 0.41 2.63 12.45
N PHE A 106 1.02 1.94 11.47
CA PHE A 106 1.98 2.56 10.57
C PHE A 106 1.34 3.63 9.66
N CYS A 107 0.11 3.39 9.19
CA CYS A 107 -0.67 4.38 8.43
C CYS A 107 -0.94 5.65 9.24
N GLU A 108 -1.35 5.52 10.51
CA GLU A 108 -1.61 6.67 11.38
C GLU A 108 -0.35 7.53 11.60
N LEU A 109 0.82 6.88 11.61
CA LEU A 109 2.11 7.57 11.74
C LEU A 109 2.66 8.09 10.40
N GLY A 110 2.00 7.81 9.26
CA GLY A 110 2.50 8.15 7.92
C GLY A 110 3.80 7.42 7.56
N LEU A 111 4.00 6.21 8.10
CA LEU A 111 5.22 5.41 7.98
C LEU A 111 5.02 4.23 7.04
N PHE A 112 6.12 3.77 6.44
CA PHE A 112 6.10 2.53 5.68
C PHE A 112 6.16 1.33 6.63
N GLY A 113 5.22 0.40 6.49
CA GLY A 113 5.11 -0.78 7.32
C GLY A 113 6.21 -1.80 7.06
N ARG A 114 7.04 -2.08 8.07
CA ARG A 114 8.01 -3.17 8.01
C ARG A 114 8.13 -3.86 9.36
N TRP A 115 7.89 -5.16 9.40
CA TRP A 115 7.99 -5.94 10.63
C TRP A 115 8.33 -7.41 10.37
N HIS A 116 8.67 -8.12 11.44
CA HIS A 116 8.90 -9.56 11.45
C HIS A 116 8.17 -10.17 12.64
N TRP A 117 7.35 -11.18 12.37
CA TRP A 117 6.80 -12.05 13.40
C TRP A 117 7.85 -13.09 13.77
N VAL A 118 8.36 -13.01 15.00
CA VAL A 118 9.29 -14.00 15.55
C VAL A 118 8.54 -15.29 15.85
N ASP A 119 7.36 -15.14 16.45
CA ASP A 119 6.43 -16.20 16.78
C ASP A 119 5.00 -15.61 16.86
N ASP A 120 4.06 -16.40 17.38
CA ASP A 120 2.67 -15.96 17.46
C ASP A 120 2.38 -14.86 18.49
N THR A 121 3.34 -14.59 19.37
CA THR A 121 3.24 -13.69 20.53
C THR A 121 4.23 -12.53 20.49
N THR A 122 5.11 -12.49 19.48
CA THR A 122 6.23 -11.54 19.42
C THR A 122 6.42 -11.02 17.99
N ALA A 123 6.50 -9.69 17.86
CA ALA A 123 6.86 -9.02 16.62
C ALA A 123 7.99 -8.00 16.81
N LEU A 124 8.84 -7.88 15.79
CA LEU A 124 9.86 -6.86 15.67
C LEU A 124 9.41 -5.84 14.62
N LEU A 125 9.20 -4.59 15.04
CA LEU A 125 8.84 -3.48 14.16
C LEU A 125 10.09 -2.65 13.84
N TYR A 126 10.29 -2.32 12.56
CA TYR A 126 11.53 -1.69 12.11
C TYR A 126 11.31 -0.22 11.71
N PHE A 127 12.20 0.66 12.20
CA PHE A 127 12.13 2.10 11.96
C PHE A 127 13.46 2.68 11.46
N GLU A 128 13.37 3.77 10.70
CA GLU A 128 14.52 4.48 10.15
C GLU A 128 15.09 5.51 11.13
N LYS A 129 14.24 6.05 12.02
CA LYS A 129 14.59 7.09 12.98
C LYS A 129 14.09 6.75 14.38
N ASN A 130 14.86 7.10 15.41
CA ASN A 130 14.48 6.88 16.81
C ASN A 130 13.12 7.51 17.15
N LYS A 131 12.87 8.73 16.64
CA LYS A 131 11.59 9.41 16.85
C LYS A 131 10.39 8.59 16.37
N GLN A 132 10.52 7.89 15.23
CA GLN A 132 9.44 7.05 14.71
C GLN A 132 9.14 5.86 15.64
N LEU A 133 10.19 5.30 16.23
CA LEU A 133 10.06 4.23 17.23
C LEU A 133 9.33 4.75 18.48
N GLU A 134 9.72 5.90 19.01
CA GLU A 134 9.07 6.49 20.19
C GLU A 134 7.60 6.87 19.93
N ASP A 135 7.33 7.45 18.76
CA ASP A 135 5.97 7.78 18.32
C ASP A 135 5.12 6.50 18.19
N ALA A 136 5.68 5.42 17.63
CA ALA A 136 5.01 4.12 17.50
C ALA A 136 4.75 3.45 18.85
N LYS A 137 5.73 3.49 19.75
CA LYS A 137 5.59 2.96 21.11
C LYS A 137 4.46 3.67 21.85
N SER A 138 4.45 5.01 21.82
CA SER A 138 3.40 5.82 22.44
C SER A 138 2.02 5.55 21.84
N LEU A 139 1.94 5.32 20.52
CA LEU A 139 0.69 4.98 19.85
C LEU A 139 0.15 3.62 20.28
N LEU A 140 1.02 2.61 20.34
CA LEU A 140 0.67 1.24 20.74
C LEU A 140 0.20 1.20 22.19
N GLU A 141 0.90 1.85 23.12
CA GLU A 141 0.48 1.96 24.53
C GLU A 141 -0.90 2.63 24.68
N ARG A 142 -1.23 3.59 23.81
CA ARG A 142 -2.53 4.27 23.82
C ARG A 142 -3.66 3.42 23.24
N LYS A 143 -3.40 2.67 22.16
CA LYS A 143 -4.42 1.89 21.44
C LYS A 143 -4.61 0.49 21.97
N HIS A 144 -3.54 -0.10 22.52
CA HIS A 144 -3.46 -1.47 22.96
C HIS A 144 -2.74 -1.52 24.32
N PRO A 145 -3.41 -1.05 25.40
CA PRO A 145 -2.85 -1.03 26.75
C PRO A 145 -2.63 -2.43 27.35
#